data_AF-A0A024JT25-F1
#
_entry.id   AF-A0A024JT25-F1
#
_cell.length_a   1.000
_cell.length_b   1.000
_cell.length_c   1.000
_cell.angle_alpha   90.00
_cell.angle_beta   90.00
_cell.angle_gamma   90.00
#
_symmetry.space_group_name_H-M   'P 1'
#
loop_
_entity.id
_entity.type
_entity.pdbx_description
1 polymer ?
#
loop_
_entity_poly.entity_id
_entity_poly.type
_entity_poly.pdbx_seq_one_letter_code
_entity_poly.pdbx_strand_id
1 'polypeptide(L)'
;MVSWPDLGTRVTVRYRRPAGSAPPLTDAVGHLLAVDPVVRVQTKTGAVVEFSAGDVVALRVLTDAPVRTSAIRALEHAAAAARPGAARAWVDGWLLRAGDETNRIANSAVPLDISAQLSAVPAIVDWYDRRGLPPLLAIPDRLLTLPRTLVADHTERVLVRDVGDLASRESDPSATGAAVTDAPDGTRWVGLSAPREALLVWGAHHGATRAYIAVDEADEAAGGLAESLGFRLHHRRRYFDARPGGWDTV
;
A
#
# COMPACT_ATOMS: atom_id res chain seq x y z
N MET A 1 25.36 -9.60 15.94
CA MET A 1 25.70 -8.64 14.87
C MET A 1 24.42 -8.32 14.14
N VAL A 2 24.08 -7.04 13.99
CA VAL A 2 22.81 -6.64 13.35
C VAL A 2 22.95 -6.81 11.84
N SER A 3 21.94 -7.40 11.18
CA SER A 3 21.89 -7.46 9.72
C SER A 3 21.40 -6.11 9.19
N TRP A 4 22.23 -5.45 8.38
CA TRP A 4 21.94 -4.13 7.82
C TRP A 4 21.14 -4.25 6.52
N PRO A 5 20.10 -3.42 6.30
CA PRO A 5 19.42 -3.32 5.01
C PRO A 5 20.27 -2.56 4.00
N ASP A 6 19.83 -2.53 2.75
CA ASP A 6 20.46 -1.76 1.69
C ASP A 6 20.54 -0.27 2.04
N LEU A 7 21.59 0.40 1.58
CA LEU A 7 21.73 1.85 1.70
C LEU A 7 20.54 2.55 1.03
N GLY A 8 20.11 3.67 1.59
CA GLY A 8 18.87 4.36 1.23
C GLY A 8 17.64 3.81 1.95
N THR A 9 17.70 2.65 2.60
CA THR A 9 16.56 2.13 3.39
C THR A 9 16.26 3.03 4.59
N ARG A 10 14.98 3.37 4.80
CA ARG A 10 14.55 4.08 5.99
C ARG A 10 14.58 3.15 7.20
N VAL A 11 15.28 3.54 8.26
CA VAL A 11 15.49 2.74 9.47
C VAL A 11 15.19 3.54 10.72
N THR A 12 14.83 2.84 11.78
CA THR A 12 15.00 3.30 13.16
C THR A 12 16.10 2.48 13.80
N VAL A 13 17.11 3.15 14.34
CA VAL A 13 18.25 2.52 14.99
C VAL A 13 18.31 3.02 16.43
N ARG A 14 18.19 2.10 17.38
CA ARG A 14 18.43 2.38 18.79
C ARG A 14 19.88 2.04 19.11
N TYR A 15 20.65 3.00 19.60
CA TYR A 15 22.07 2.83 19.87
C TYR A 15 22.50 3.40 21.22
N ARG A 16 23.62 2.91 21.74
CA ARG A 16 24.26 3.38 22.98
C ARG A 16 24.95 4.72 22.75
N ARG A 17 24.73 5.66 23.66
CA ARG A 17 25.47 6.91 23.73
C ARG A 17 26.80 6.70 24.48
N PRO A 18 27.77 7.62 24.36
CA PRO A 18 29.00 7.58 25.13
C PRO A 18 28.74 7.39 26.63
N ALA A 19 29.61 6.64 27.30
CA ALA A 19 29.51 6.37 28.73
C ALA A 19 29.33 7.68 29.53
N GLY A 20 28.36 7.70 30.44
CA GLY A 20 28.00 8.90 31.21
C GLY A 20 26.85 9.73 30.61
N SER A 21 26.33 9.37 29.43
CA SER A 21 25.16 10.03 28.85
C SER A 21 23.86 9.70 29.61
N ALA A 22 23.02 10.72 29.84
CA ALA A 22 21.65 10.58 30.30
C ALA A 22 20.68 11.14 29.23
N PRO A 23 19.79 10.32 28.64
CA PRO A 23 19.69 8.87 28.75
C PRO A 23 20.88 8.13 28.09
N PRO A 24 21.17 6.87 28.47
CA PRO A 24 22.28 6.08 27.92
C PRO A 24 22.02 5.52 26.51
N LEU A 25 20.75 5.51 26.07
CA LEU A 25 20.31 5.08 24.74
C LEU A 25 19.61 6.23 24.04
N THR A 26 19.70 6.27 22.72
CA THR A 26 18.93 7.17 21.88
C THR A 26 18.55 6.48 20.56
N ASP A 27 17.58 7.06 19.86
CA ASP A 27 17.09 6.54 18.59
C ASP A 27 17.46 7.50 17.44
N ALA A 28 17.94 6.95 16.32
CA ALA A 28 18.11 7.64 15.05
C ALA A 28 17.06 7.13 14.06
N VAL A 29 16.29 8.05 13.46
CA VAL A 29 15.24 7.72 12.48
C VAL A 29 15.52 8.45 11.18
N GLY A 30 15.74 7.71 10.10
CA GLY A 30 16.20 8.29 8.84
C GLY A 30 16.61 7.27 7.79
N HIS A 31 17.23 7.71 6.70
CA HIS A 31 17.77 6.84 5.66
C HIS A 31 19.19 6.40 6.00
N LEU A 32 19.48 5.10 5.84
CA LEU A 32 20.79 4.54 6.06
C LEU A 32 21.74 4.95 4.92
N LEU A 33 22.77 5.73 5.22
CA LEU A 33 23.73 6.22 4.22
C LEU A 33 25.02 5.39 4.16
N ALA A 34 25.45 4.84 5.29
CA ALA A 34 26.65 4.01 5.41
C ALA A 34 26.56 3.12 6.65
N VAL A 35 27.30 2.01 6.65
CA VAL A 35 27.43 1.08 7.79
C VAL A 35 28.87 0.88 8.25
N ASP A 36 29.85 1.18 7.39
CA ASP A 36 31.29 1.06 7.62
C ASP A 36 31.99 2.33 7.10
N PRO A 37 33.04 2.86 7.79
CA PRO A 37 33.55 2.44 9.10
C PRO A 37 32.66 2.87 10.28
N VAL A 38 31.70 3.76 10.02
CA VAL A 38 30.71 4.24 10.97
C VAL A 38 29.32 4.16 10.35
N VAL A 39 28.31 3.92 11.17
CA VAL A 39 26.93 3.94 10.71
C VAL A 39 26.49 5.38 10.56
N ARG A 40 25.92 5.73 9.41
CA ARG A 40 25.43 7.08 9.11
C ARG A 40 23.96 7.02 8.76
N VAL A 41 23.13 7.76 9.51
CA VAL A 41 21.68 7.84 9.28
C VAL A 41 21.29 9.30 9.03
N GLN A 42 20.74 9.59 7.85
CA GLN A 42 20.22 10.92 7.54
C GLN A 42 18.78 11.06 8.01
N THR A 43 18.57 11.92 9.00
CA THR A 43 17.24 12.20 9.54
C THR A 43 16.37 12.99 8.56
N LYS A 44 15.06 13.06 8.84
CA LYS A 44 14.12 13.90 8.05
C LYS A 44 14.52 15.38 7.94
N THR A 45 15.37 15.87 8.84
CA THR A 45 15.82 17.27 8.87
C THR A 45 17.06 17.51 7.99
N GLY A 46 17.59 16.47 7.35
CA GLY A 46 18.85 16.50 6.60
C GLY A 46 20.08 16.27 7.48
N ALA A 47 19.97 16.38 8.81
CA ALA A 47 21.07 16.09 9.72
C ALA A 47 21.49 14.62 9.67
N VAL A 48 22.80 14.36 9.62
CA VAL A 48 23.39 13.03 9.65
C VAL A 48 23.80 12.69 11.08
N VAL A 49 23.29 11.57 11.58
CA VAL A 49 23.66 11.01 12.88
C VAL A 49 24.65 9.88 12.65
N GLU A 50 25.75 9.90 13.40
CA GLU A 50 26.83 8.92 13.29
C GLU A 50 27.02 8.16 14.61
N PHE A 51 27.22 6.84 14.51
CA PHE A 51 27.48 5.98 15.67
C PHE A 51 28.20 4.69 15.25
N SER A 52 28.81 4.00 16.21
CA SER A 52 29.46 2.70 15.97
C SER A 52 28.43 1.61 15.70
N ALA A 53 28.71 0.73 14.74
CA ALA A 53 27.90 -0.47 14.53
C ALA A 53 27.85 -1.38 15.79
N GLY A 54 28.88 -1.33 16.64
CA GLY A 54 28.93 -2.05 17.91
C GLY A 54 27.99 -1.49 18.99
N ASP A 55 27.60 -0.22 18.87
CA ASP A 55 26.71 0.44 19.83
C ASP A 55 25.23 0.20 19.54
N VAL A 56 24.89 -0.40 18.39
CA VAL A 56 23.52 -0.68 18.00
C VAL A 56 22.91 -1.75 18.90
N VAL A 57 21.74 -1.43 19.45
CA VAL A 57 20.96 -2.30 20.33
C VAL A 57 19.74 -2.86 19.61
N ALA A 58 19.11 -2.05 18.75
CA ALA A 58 18.00 -2.49 17.92
C ALA A 58 18.02 -1.76 16.58
N LEU A 59 17.61 -2.47 15.53
CA LEU A 59 17.42 -1.94 14.19
C LEU A 59 16.06 -2.42 13.70
N ARG A 60 15.27 -1.49 13.16
CA ARG A 60 14.04 -1.83 12.45
C ARG A 60 13.97 -1.05 11.15
N VAL A 61 13.74 -1.77 10.06
CA VAL A 61 13.39 -1.16 8.77
C VAL A 61 12.02 -0.51 8.92
N LEU A 62 11.96 0.76 8.58
CA LEU A 62 10.72 1.52 8.53
C LEU A 62 10.20 1.53 7.11
N THR A 63 8.88 1.49 6.96
CA THR A 63 8.25 1.92 5.72
C THR A 63 8.54 3.41 5.51
N ASP A 64 8.70 3.80 4.26
CA ASP A 64 8.95 5.19 3.90
C ASP A 64 7.74 6.05 4.27
N ALA A 65 7.94 7.01 5.19
CA ALA A 65 6.92 7.81 5.88
C ALA A 65 5.71 7.04 6.52
N PRO A 66 5.04 7.60 7.55
CA PRO A 66 3.71 7.13 7.90
C PRO A 66 2.79 7.27 6.68
N VAL A 67 2.17 6.17 6.23
CA VAL A 67 1.22 6.19 5.12
C VAL A 67 0.01 7.04 5.53
N ARG A 68 -0.20 8.20 4.91
CA ARG A 68 -1.33 9.08 5.23
C ARG A 68 -2.62 8.55 4.60
N THR A 69 -3.78 8.88 5.17
CA THR A 69 -5.09 8.53 4.60
C THR A 69 -5.27 9.08 3.18
N SER A 70 -4.72 10.26 2.89
CA SER A 70 -4.69 10.82 1.52
C SER A 70 -3.90 9.95 0.54
N ALA A 71 -2.75 9.40 0.96
CA ALA A 71 -1.94 8.51 0.13
C ALA A 71 -2.65 7.16 -0.12
N ILE A 72 -3.39 6.65 0.87
CA ILE A 72 -4.26 5.48 0.70
C ILE A 72 -5.32 5.77 -0.37
N ARG A 73 -6.05 6.89 -0.24
CA ARG A 73 -7.08 7.26 -1.23
C ARG A 73 -6.49 7.45 -2.62
N ALA A 74 -5.34 8.13 -2.74
CA ALA A 74 -4.68 8.36 -4.02
C ALA A 74 -4.32 7.04 -4.73
N LEU A 75 -3.73 6.09 -4.00
CA LEU A 75 -3.43 4.77 -4.53
C LEU A 75 -4.69 3.98 -4.89
N GLU A 76 -5.72 4.01 -4.05
CA GLU A 76 -6.97 3.29 -4.31
C GLU A 76 -7.76 3.88 -5.49
N HIS A 77 -7.64 5.18 -5.76
CA HIS A 77 -8.11 5.79 -7.01
C HIS A 77 -7.40 5.22 -8.23
N ALA A 78 -6.06 5.17 -8.21
CA ALA A 78 -5.28 4.56 -9.30
C ALA A 78 -5.64 3.08 -9.48
N ALA A 79 -5.76 2.32 -8.38
CA ALA A 79 -6.17 0.93 -8.41
C ALA A 79 -7.58 0.72 -8.96
N ALA A 80 -8.50 1.63 -8.64
CA ALA A 80 -9.85 1.60 -9.19
C ALA A 80 -9.87 1.92 -10.69
N ALA A 81 -9.05 2.88 -11.13
CA ALA A 81 -8.90 3.25 -12.53
C ALA A 81 -8.28 2.13 -13.37
N ALA A 82 -7.37 1.33 -12.80
CA ALA A 82 -6.72 0.21 -13.48
C ALA A 82 -7.68 -0.96 -13.77
N ARG A 83 -8.79 -1.04 -13.02
CA ARG A 83 -9.86 -2.02 -13.21
C ARG A 83 -11.22 -1.32 -13.10
N PRO A 84 -11.64 -0.58 -14.14
CA PRO A 84 -12.80 0.30 -14.04
C PRO A 84 -14.15 -0.42 -13.88
N GLY A 85 -14.22 -1.71 -14.22
CA GLY A 85 -15.49 -2.42 -14.36
C GLY A 85 -16.24 -2.00 -15.64
N ALA A 86 -17.35 -2.70 -15.94
CA ALA A 86 -18.24 -2.39 -17.05
C ALA A 86 -19.16 -1.19 -16.73
N ALA A 87 -19.54 -1.02 -15.46
CA ALA A 87 -20.32 0.12 -14.99
C ALA A 87 -19.70 0.74 -13.73
N ARG A 88 -19.81 2.06 -13.61
CA ARG A 88 -19.33 2.83 -12.47
C ARG A 88 -20.34 3.89 -12.04
N ALA A 89 -20.39 4.20 -10.75
CA ALA A 89 -21.18 5.29 -10.21
C ALA A 89 -20.53 5.86 -8.95
N TRP A 90 -20.77 7.15 -8.68
CA TRP A 90 -20.45 7.76 -7.40
C TRP A 90 -21.71 7.83 -6.54
N VAL A 91 -21.59 7.44 -5.26
CA VAL A 91 -22.65 7.56 -4.26
C VAL A 91 -22.02 8.05 -2.97
N ASP A 92 -22.31 9.29 -2.55
CA ASP A 92 -21.89 9.86 -1.27
C ASP A 92 -20.43 9.58 -0.89
N GLY A 93 -19.53 9.85 -1.83
CA GLY A 93 -18.08 9.68 -1.66
C GLY A 93 -17.53 8.27 -1.90
N TRP A 94 -18.39 7.31 -2.23
CA TRP A 94 -18.02 5.96 -2.66
C TRP A 94 -17.98 5.87 -4.19
N LEU A 95 -16.93 5.24 -4.72
CA LEU A 95 -16.89 4.80 -6.11
C LEU A 95 -17.35 3.34 -6.17
N LEU A 96 -18.50 3.12 -6.81
CA LEU A 96 -19.06 1.80 -7.07
C LEU A 96 -18.58 1.35 -8.43
N ARG A 97 -18.11 0.10 -8.50
CA ARG A 97 -17.71 -0.56 -9.74
C ARG A 97 -18.42 -1.90 -9.86
N ALA A 98 -18.94 -2.19 -11.05
CA ALA A 98 -19.53 -3.47 -11.42
C ALA A 98 -18.76 -4.03 -12.63
N GLY A 99 -18.06 -5.14 -12.42
CA GLY A 99 -17.39 -5.93 -13.44
C GLY A 99 -18.09 -7.27 -13.67
N ASP A 100 -17.41 -8.18 -14.37
CA ASP A 100 -17.84 -9.57 -14.47
C ASP A 100 -17.81 -10.26 -13.09
N GLU A 101 -18.76 -11.16 -12.84
CA GLU A 101 -18.98 -11.81 -11.53
C GLU A 101 -17.73 -12.53 -10.98
N THR A 102 -16.85 -12.99 -11.88
CA THR A 102 -15.59 -13.67 -11.56
C THR A 102 -14.52 -12.77 -10.95
N ASN A 103 -14.63 -11.44 -11.07
CA ASN A 103 -13.60 -10.50 -10.65
C ASN A 103 -14.09 -9.61 -9.50
N ARG A 104 -14.10 -10.14 -8.27
CA ARG A 104 -14.49 -9.43 -7.04
C ARG A 104 -13.83 -8.04 -6.89
N ILE A 105 -12.59 -7.89 -7.34
CA ILE A 105 -11.85 -6.62 -7.29
C ILE A 105 -12.47 -5.56 -8.23
N ALA A 106 -13.04 -5.99 -9.36
CA ALA A 106 -13.77 -5.14 -10.29
C ALA A 106 -15.26 -4.97 -9.92
N ASN A 107 -15.77 -5.75 -8.97
CA ASN A 107 -17.14 -5.69 -8.46
C ASN A 107 -17.17 -5.31 -6.96
N SER A 108 -16.83 -4.06 -6.66
CA SER A 108 -16.82 -3.54 -5.27
C SER A 108 -16.98 -2.02 -5.19
N ALA A 109 -17.54 -1.55 -4.08
CA ALA A 109 -17.61 -0.14 -3.70
C ALA A 109 -16.41 0.24 -2.82
N VAL A 110 -15.73 1.32 -3.16
CA VAL A 110 -14.53 1.80 -2.45
C VAL A 110 -14.75 3.23 -1.95
N PRO A 111 -14.48 3.56 -0.68
CA PRO A 111 -14.66 4.91 -0.14
C PRO A 111 -13.49 5.78 -0.60
N LEU A 112 -13.62 6.42 -1.75
CA LEU A 112 -12.50 7.13 -2.39
C LEU A 112 -12.48 8.63 -2.08
N ASP A 113 -13.63 9.24 -1.82
CA ASP A 113 -13.71 10.64 -1.38
C ASP A 113 -13.71 10.78 0.14
N ILE A 114 -13.17 11.89 0.65
CA ILE A 114 -13.11 12.16 2.09
C ILE A 114 -14.48 12.22 2.77
N SER A 115 -15.53 12.52 2.01
CA SER A 115 -16.93 12.56 2.48
C SER A 115 -17.58 11.19 2.64
N ALA A 116 -16.92 10.09 2.24
CA ALA A 116 -17.50 8.75 2.34
C ALA A 116 -17.93 8.39 3.77
N GLN A 117 -19.19 7.97 3.91
CA GLN A 117 -19.79 7.56 5.18
C GLN A 117 -20.52 6.22 5.04
N LEU A 118 -20.72 5.52 6.17
CA LEU A 118 -21.44 4.25 6.21
C LEU A 118 -22.96 4.42 6.01
N SER A 119 -23.50 5.62 6.18
CA SER A 119 -24.88 5.96 5.83
C SER A 119 -25.21 5.76 4.34
N ALA A 120 -24.19 5.69 3.47
CA ALA A 120 -24.35 5.41 2.04
C ALA A 120 -24.63 3.92 1.74
N VAL A 121 -24.40 3.01 2.71
CA VAL A 121 -24.48 1.55 2.48
C VAL A 121 -25.82 1.09 1.90
N PRO A 122 -26.99 1.55 2.38
CA PRO A 122 -28.28 1.17 1.77
C PRO A 122 -28.36 1.53 0.27
N ALA A 123 -27.92 2.73 -0.12
CA ALA A 123 -27.91 3.17 -1.52
C ALA A 123 -26.91 2.37 -2.37
N ILE A 124 -25.80 1.92 -1.77
CA ILE A 124 -24.83 1.03 -2.41
C ILE A 124 -25.46 -0.34 -2.66
N VAL A 125 -26.12 -0.93 -1.66
CA VAL A 125 -26.83 -2.21 -1.77
C VAL A 125 -27.85 -2.16 -2.91
N ASP A 126 -28.70 -1.14 -2.93
CA ASP A 126 -29.69 -0.92 -3.98
C ASP A 126 -29.08 -0.85 -5.39
N TRP A 127 -27.89 -0.25 -5.52
CA TRP A 127 -27.21 -0.12 -6.81
C TRP A 127 -26.74 -1.46 -7.37
N TYR A 128 -26.24 -2.35 -6.51
CA TYR A 128 -25.82 -3.69 -6.89
C TYR A 128 -27.02 -4.63 -7.08
N ASP A 129 -28.06 -4.53 -6.24
CA ASP A 129 -29.26 -5.35 -6.33
C ASP A 129 -30.00 -5.15 -7.66
N ARG A 130 -30.13 -3.90 -8.13
CA ARG A 130 -30.68 -3.60 -9.46
C ARG A 130 -29.93 -4.25 -10.62
N ARG A 131 -28.71 -4.73 -10.37
CA ARG A 131 -27.84 -5.39 -11.36
C ARG A 131 -27.70 -6.89 -11.12
N GLY A 132 -28.36 -7.44 -10.09
CA GLY A 132 -28.21 -8.85 -9.70
C GLY A 132 -26.82 -9.19 -9.17
N LEU A 133 -26.06 -8.21 -8.70
CA LEU A 133 -24.68 -8.40 -8.25
C LEU A 133 -24.58 -8.41 -6.71
N PRO A 134 -23.57 -9.06 -6.13
CA PRO A 134 -23.29 -8.96 -4.70
C PRO A 134 -22.78 -7.54 -4.34
N PRO A 135 -23.33 -6.88 -3.31
CA PRO A 135 -22.89 -5.57 -2.86
C PRO A 135 -21.67 -5.72 -1.96
N LEU A 136 -20.50 -5.72 -2.57
CA LEU A 136 -19.24 -5.87 -1.86
C LEU A 136 -18.65 -4.49 -1.52
N LEU A 137 -18.34 -4.25 -0.25
CA LEU A 137 -17.58 -3.07 0.19
C LEU A 137 -16.11 -3.43 0.31
N ALA A 138 -15.23 -2.70 -0.38
CA ALA A 138 -13.80 -2.84 -0.24
C ALA A 138 -13.26 -1.62 0.52
N ILE A 139 -12.93 -1.80 1.80
CA ILE A 139 -12.61 -0.72 2.73
C ILE A 139 -11.12 -0.79 3.09
N PRO A 140 -10.31 0.15 2.58
CA PRO A 140 -8.93 0.33 3.03
C PRO A 140 -8.87 0.70 4.51
N ASP A 141 -7.93 0.10 5.23
CA ASP A 141 -7.71 0.40 6.64
C ASP A 141 -7.48 1.90 6.86
N ARG A 142 -8.10 2.45 7.91
CA ARG A 142 -8.02 3.85 8.36
C ARG A 142 -8.82 4.85 7.54
N LEU A 143 -9.52 4.44 6.49
CA LEU A 143 -10.40 5.37 5.75
C LEU A 143 -11.76 5.56 6.43
N LEU A 144 -12.26 4.53 7.10
CA LEU A 144 -13.53 4.55 7.82
C LEU A 144 -13.37 3.90 9.20
N THR A 145 -14.17 4.36 10.16
CA THR A 145 -14.31 3.69 11.46
C THR A 145 -15.39 2.63 11.31
N LEU A 146 -14.99 1.36 11.40
CA LEU A 146 -15.90 0.23 11.23
C LEU A 146 -16.39 -0.28 12.60
N PRO A 147 -17.67 -0.68 12.72
CA PRO A 147 -18.14 -1.45 13.86
C PRO A 147 -17.25 -2.67 14.12
N ARG A 148 -16.89 -2.91 15.38
CA ARG A 148 -16.00 -4.02 15.78
C ARG A 148 -16.62 -5.40 15.56
N THR A 149 -17.93 -5.46 15.39
CA THR A 149 -18.72 -6.67 15.12
C THR A 149 -18.62 -7.14 13.67
N LEU A 150 -18.18 -6.27 12.75
CA LEU A 150 -18.03 -6.64 11.35
C LEU A 150 -16.83 -7.57 11.16
N VAL A 151 -17.10 -8.69 10.49
CA VAL A 151 -16.09 -9.65 10.06
C VAL A 151 -15.87 -9.45 8.57
N ALA A 152 -14.62 -9.25 8.17
CA ALA A 152 -14.28 -9.17 6.76
C ALA A 152 -14.31 -10.58 6.15
N ASP A 153 -14.96 -10.73 5.00
CA ASP A 153 -14.98 -11.99 4.24
C ASP A 153 -13.58 -12.34 3.72
N HIS A 154 -12.80 -11.30 3.40
CA HIS A 154 -11.48 -11.43 2.81
C HIS A 154 -10.66 -10.15 3.06
N THR A 155 -9.34 -10.29 3.18
CA THR A 155 -8.40 -9.18 3.39
C THR A 155 -7.25 -9.28 2.40
N GLU A 156 -6.91 -8.15 1.76
CA GLU A 156 -5.74 -8.01 0.91
C GLU A 156 -4.69 -7.14 1.59
N ARG A 157 -3.42 -7.49 1.37
CA ARG A 157 -2.26 -6.62 1.61
C ARG A 157 -1.99 -5.85 0.32
N VAL A 158 -2.06 -4.52 0.37
CA VAL A 158 -1.61 -3.66 -0.73
C VAL A 158 -0.16 -3.28 -0.47
N LEU A 159 0.72 -3.79 -1.32
CA LEU A 159 2.16 -3.61 -1.23
C LEU A 159 2.62 -2.63 -2.32
N VAL A 160 3.61 -1.79 -2.03
CA VAL A 160 4.16 -0.80 -2.96
C VAL A 160 5.68 -0.81 -3.02
N ARG A 161 6.25 -0.36 -4.14
CA ARG A 161 7.67 -0.02 -4.29
C ARG A 161 7.86 1.10 -5.30
N ASP A 162 9.01 1.74 -5.25
CA ASP A 162 9.45 2.63 -6.32
C ASP A 162 10.02 1.80 -7.49
N VAL A 163 9.85 2.32 -8.72
CA VAL A 163 10.29 1.66 -9.98
C VAL A 163 10.99 2.60 -10.94
N GLY A 164 11.19 3.87 -10.58
CA GLY A 164 11.83 4.84 -11.47
C GLY A 164 13.27 4.46 -11.86
N ASP A 165 13.96 3.68 -11.02
CA ASP A 165 15.30 3.12 -11.27
C ASP A 165 15.31 2.02 -12.35
N LEU A 166 14.15 1.43 -12.65
CA LEU A 166 14.01 0.33 -13.61
C LEU A 166 13.81 0.81 -15.05
N ALA A 167 13.58 2.12 -15.26
CA ALA A 167 13.28 2.68 -16.58
C ALA A 167 14.41 2.51 -17.61
N SER A 168 15.66 2.31 -17.16
CA SER A 168 16.81 2.09 -18.04
C SER A 168 17.03 0.61 -18.41
N ARG A 169 16.21 -0.31 -17.89
CA ARG A 169 16.33 -1.74 -18.18
C ARG A 169 15.57 -2.09 -19.47
N GLU A 170 16.00 -3.17 -20.12
CA GLU A 170 15.31 -3.68 -21.31
C GLU A 170 13.93 -4.23 -20.93
N SER A 171 12.89 -3.70 -21.57
CA SER A 171 11.50 -4.09 -21.31
C SER A 171 11.06 -5.18 -22.28
N ASP A 172 10.34 -6.17 -21.76
CA ASP A 172 9.58 -7.11 -22.58
C ASP A 172 8.26 -6.45 -23.03
N PRO A 173 8.07 -6.14 -24.33
CA PRO A 173 6.84 -5.52 -24.83
C PRO A 173 5.64 -6.47 -24.80
N SER A 174 5.87 -7.78 -24.66
CA SER A 174 4.81 -8.80 -24.58
C SER A 174 4.28 -9.04 -23.16
N ALA A 175 4.85 -8.34 -22.16
CA ALA A 175 4.45 -8.46 -20.78
C ALA A 175 2.97 -8.06 -20.58
N THR A 176 2.15 -9.00 -20.13
CA THR A 176 0.72 -8.79 -19.83
C THR A 176 0.44 -8.94 -18.34
N GLY A 177 -0.62 -8.27 -17.86
CA GLY A 177 -0.99 -8.29 -16.44
C GLY A 177 -0.45 -7.10 -15.63
N ALA A 178 -0.19 -5.98 -16.30
CA ALA A 178 0.08 -4.70 -15.65
C ALA A 178 -0.79 -3.60 -16.26
N ALA A 179 -1.08 -2.56 -15.47
CA ALA A 179 -1.79 -1.37 -15.95
C ALA A 179 -1.15 -0.11 -15.35
N VAL A 180 -0.87 0.89 -16.19
CA VAL A 180 -0.40 2.21 -15.72
C VAL A 180 -1.59 3.16 -15.58
N THR A 181 -1.69 3.81 -14.43
CA THR A 181 -2.75 4.76 -14.09
C THR A 181 -2.22 5.92 -13.27
N ASP A 182 -2.88 7.07 -13.39
CA ASP A 182 -2.52 8.28 -12.65
C ASP A 182 -3.41 8.42 -11.41
N ALA A 183 -2.79 8.69 -10.26
CA ALA A 183 -3.47 9.02 -9.02
C ALA A 183 -3.80 10.52 -8.95
N PRO A 184 -4.81 10.94 -8.16
CA PRO A 184 -5.17 12.34 -7.98
C PRO A 184 -4.04 13.23 -7.41
N ASP A 185 -3.04 12.64 -6.76
CA ASP A 185 -1.86 13.36 -6.24
C ASP A 185 -0.74 13.53 -7.29
N GLY A 186 -0.99 13.14 -8.54
CA GLY A 186 -0.03 13.20 -9.64
C GLY A 186 0.92 12.00 -9.70
N THR A 187 0.83 11.04 -8.77
CA THR A 187 1.65 9.84 -8.82
C THR A 187 1.21 8.92 -9.94
N ARG A 188 2.14 8.50 -10.79
CA ARG A 188 1.89 7.53 -11.85
C ARG A 188 2.24 6.12 -11.39
N TRP A 189 1.23 5.28 -11.27
CA TRP A 189 1.32 3.93 -10.71
C TRP A 189 1.26 2.86 -11.78
N VAL A 190 2.08 1.82 -11.64
CA VAL A 190 1.85 0.54 -12.32
C VAL A 190 1.22 -0.46 -11.33
N GLY A 191 0.04 -0.97 -11.65
CA GLY A 191 -0.63 -2.03 -10.90
C GLY A 191 -0.33 -3.39 -11.49
N LEU A 192 0.15 -4.34 -10.68
CA LEU A 192 0.52 -5.68 -11.14
C LEU A 192 -0.56 -6.72 -10.81
N SER A 193 -0.72 -7.71 -11.69
CA SER A 193 -1.54 -8.90 -11.42
C SER A 193 -0.77 -10.02 -10.71
N ALA A 194 0.56 -10.00 -10.78
CA ALA A 194 1.44 -10.98 -10.15
C ALA A 194 2.81 -10.33 -9.86
N PRO A 195 3.55 -10.79 -8.83
CA PRO A 195 4.86 -10.26 -8.48
C PRO A 195 5.91 -10.72 -9.49
N ARG A 196 5.98 -10.07 -10.65
CA ARG A 196 6.93 -10.38 -11.73
C ARG A 196 7.76 -9.17 -12.10
N GLU A 197 9.07 -9.32 -12.14
CA GLU A 197 10.02 -8.23 -12.45
C GLU A 197 9.77 -7.61 -13.83
N ALA A 198 9.45 -8.43 -14.85
CA ALA A 198 9.13 -7.95 -16.19
C ALA A 198 7.99 -6.92 -16.20
N LEU A 199 7.01 -7.05 -15.29
CA LEU A 199 5.90 -6.10 -15.20
C LEU A 199 6.29 -4.78 -14.54
N LEU A 200 7.26 -4.81 -13.61
CA LEU A 200 7.83 -3.60 -13.00
C LEU A 200 8.60 -2.79 -14.05
N VAL A 201 9.45 -3.47 -14.83
CA VAL A 201 10.23 -2.84 -15.91
C VAL A 201 9.30 -2.28 -16.98
N TRP A 202 8.28 -3.05 -17.38
CA TRP A 202 7.25 -2.58 -18.31
C TRP A 202 6.57 -1.31 -17.79
N GLY A 203 6.14 -1.28 -16.53
CA GLY A 203 5.51 -0.11 -15.93
C GLY A 203 6.41 1.12 -15.92
N ALA A 204 7.67 0.96 -15.54
CA ALA A 204 8.67 2.03 -15.54
C ALA A 204 8.88 2.62 -16.94
N HIS A 205 8.95 1.76 -17.96
CA HIS A 205 9.06 2.18 -19.37
C HIS A 205 7.82 2.94 -19.87
N HIS A 206 6.66 2.70 -19.26
CA HIS A 206 5.42 3.45 -19.50
C HIS A 206 5.26 4.67 -18.59
N GLY A 207 6.35 5.08 -17.92
CA GLY A 207 6.43 6.29 -17.11
C GLY A 207 5.89 6.17 -15.70
N ALA A 208 5.56 4.96 -15.22
CA ALA A 208 5.22 4.77 -13.82
C ALA A 208 6.46 5.04 -12.95
N THR A 209 6.26 5.76 -11.86
CA THR A 209 7.33 6.03 -10.87
C THR A 209 7.22 5.10 -9.68
N ARG A 210 6.02 4.55 -9.43
CA ARG A 210 5.73 3.61 -8.35
C ARG A 210 4.94 2.43 -8.86
N ALA A 211 5.09 1.29 -8.20
CA ALA A 211 4.32 0.07 -8.45
C ALA A 211 3.51 -0.33 -7.23
N TYR A 212 2.35 -0.92 -7.46
CA TYR A 212 1.57 -1.59 -6.42
C TYR A 212 1.13 -2.99 -6.86
N ILE A 213 0.92 -3.85 -5.87
CA ILE A 213 0.26 -5.14 -6.03
C ILE A 213 -0.68 -5.36 -4.83
N ALA A 214 -1.86 -5.92 -5.09
CA ALA A 214 -2.75 -6.41 -4.04
C ALA A 214 -2.62 -7.93 -4.01
N VAL A 215 -2.27 -8.48 -2.85
CA VAL A 215 -2.17 -9.93 -2.62
C VAL A 215 -3.12 -10.31 -1.50
N ASP A 216 -3.72 -11.50 -1.62
CA ASP A 216 -4.48 -12.08 -0.52
C ASP A 216 -3.60 -12.16 0.74
N GLU A 217 -4.16 -11.81 1.90
CA GLU A 217 -3.42 -11.90 3.17
C GLU A 217 -3.01 -13.35 3.48
N ALA A 218 -3.80 -14.34 3.07
CA ALA A 218 -3.49 -15.76 3.23
C ALA A 218 -2.49 -16.30 2.18
N ASP A 219 -2.24 -15.58 1.08
CA ASP A 219 -1.27 -15.99 0.06
C ASP A 219 0.16 -15.55 0.43
N GLU A 220 0.77 -16.31 1.33
CA GLU A 220 2.14 -16.05 1.79
C GLU A 220 3.18 -16.27 0.69
N ALA A 221 2.89 -17.09 -0.32
CA ALA A 221 3.80 -17.32 -1.44
C ALA A 221 3.88 -16.06 -2.33
N ALA A 222 2.74 -15.52 -2.73
CA ALA A 222 2.70 -14.26 -3.50
C ALA A 222 3.23 -13.09 -2.68
N GLY A 223 2.91 -13.03 -1.38
CA GLY A 223 3.44 -12.04 -0.45
C GLY A 223 4.97 -12.09 -0.37
N GLY A 224 5.55 -13.27 -0.13
CA GLY A 224 7.01 -13.46 -0.05
C GLY A 224 7.72 -13.13 -1.36
N LEU A 225 7.13 -13.50 -2.51
CA LEU A 225 7.67 -13.12 -3.83
C LEU A 225 7.64 -11.60 -4.04
N ALA A 226 6.54 -10.93 -3.69
CA ALA A 226 6.46 -9.47 -3.77
C ALA A 226 7.53 -8.80 -2.88
N GLU A 227 7.71 -9.29 -1.65
CA GLU A 227 8.74 -8.79 -0.74
C GLU A 227 10.17 -9.00 -1.28
N SER A 228 10.45 -10.16 -1.91
CA SER A 228 11.73 -10.41 -2.59
C SER A 228 11.98 -9.46 -3.76
N LEU A 229 10.90 -9.00 -4.41
CA LEU A 229 10.92 -7.95 -5.41
C LEU A 229 10.86 -6.55 -4.79
N GLY A 230 11.18 -6.38 -3.50
CA GLY A 230 11.31 -5.07 -2.86
C GLY A 230 9.99 -4.35 -2.55
N PHE A 231 8.84 -5.00 -2.73
CA PHE A 231 7.57 -4.45 -2.28
C PHE A 231 7.48 -4.39 -0.76
N ARG A 232 6.80 -3.37 -0.24
CA ARG A 232 6.56 -3.15 1.19
C ARG A 232 5.09 -2.85 1.46
N LEU A 233 4.58 -3.25 2.61
CA LEU A 233 3.18 -3.02 2.99
C LEU A 233 2.86 -1.52 3.05
N HIS A 234 1.86 -1.10 2.26
CA HIS A 234 1.30 0.25 2.30
C HIS A 234 0.09 0.31 3.23
N HIS A 235 -0.87 -0.60 3.02
CA HIS A 235 -2.08 -0.72 3.82
C HIS A 235 -2.77 -2.07 3.56
N ARG A 236 -3.79 -2.39 4.33
CA ARG A 236 -4.70 -3.50 4.05
C ARG A 236 -6.02 -2.98 3.52
N ARG A 237 -6.68 -3.80 2.71
CA ARG A 237 -8.04 -3.58 2.20
C ARG A 237 -8.90 -4.75 2.61
N ARG A 238 -9.99 -4.48 3.30
CA ARG A 238 -10.92 -5.49 3.81
C ARG A 238 -12.21 -5.48 3.02
N TYR A 239 -12.69 -6.67 2.68
CA TYR A 239 -13.93 -6.86 1.93
C TYR A 239 -15.04 -7.33 2.85
N PHE A 240 -16.21 -6.74 2.67
CA PHE A 240 -17.39 -7.08 3.44
C PHE A 240 -18.60 -7.16 2.52
N ASP A 241 -19.42 -8.20 2.68
CA ASP A 241 -20.79 -8.17 2.21
C ASP A 241 -21.54 -7.01 2.89
N ALA A 242 -22.21 -6.17 2.09
CA ALA A 242 -23.02 -5.07 2.59
C ALA A 242 -24.39 -5.54 3.15
N ARG A 243 -24.82 -6.78 2.88
CA ARG A 243 -26.14 -7.31 3.28
C ARG A 243 -26.31 -7.77 4.74
N PRO A 244 -25.30 -8.21 5.51
CA PRO A 244 -25.52 -8.61 6.90
C PRO A 244 -25.74 -7.37 7.80
N GLY A 245 -26.75 -7.42 8.68
CA GLY A 245 -27.25 -6.34 9.56
C GLY A 245 -26.30 -5.83 10.66
N GLY A 246 -24.99 -5.76 10.39
CA GLY A 246 -24.00 -5.07 11.23
C GLY A 246 -23.74 -3.62 10.83
N TRP A 247 -24.35 -3.15 9.74
CA TRP A 247 -24.23 -1.78 9.24
C TRP A 247 -25.26 -0.82 9.87
N ASP A 248 -26.34 -1.34 10.44
CA ASP A 248 -27.50 -0.59 10.96
C ASP A 248 -27.27 0.14 12.29
N THR A 249 -26.04 0.13 12.83
CA THR A 249 -25.70 0.74 14.13
C THR A 249 -24.84 2.00 14.02
N VAL A 250 -24.88 2.73 12.90
CA VAL A 250 -24.12 3.99 12.71
C VAL A 250 -25.04 5.19 12.59
#